data_AF-A0A967X6S2-F1
#
_entry.id   AF-A0A967X6S2-F1
#
_cell.length_a   1.000
_cell.length_b   1.000
_cell.length_c   1.000
_cell.angle_alpha   90.00
_cell.angle_beta   90.00
_cell.angle_gamma   90.00
#
_symmetry.space_group_name_H-M   'P 1'
#
loop_
_entity.id
_entity.type
_entity.pdbx_description
1 polymer ?
#
loop_
_entity_poly.entity_id
_entity_poly.type
_entity_poly.pdbx_seq_one_letter_code
_entity_poly.pdbx_strand_id
1 'polypeptide(L)'
;MARKPMYHQGMRYFQDRFDTRRLADRLEQVRHYDGFKEEHRNIIEASTFFFLATTDAEGWPDCSYKGGLPGFVRVIDERTLAFPSYDGNGMYRSLGNIRVNPRVGMLFIDFERPRRLRVNGEASVHEEDALMGEFPGAQLMVRVRAERVFPNCPRYIHTMEVVEHSKYAPKNDYVPPVPAWKVAEDIKDALPPGDPAHDVEPE
;
A
#
# COMPACT_ATOMS: atom_id res chain seq x y z
N MET A 1 3.32 -7.90 -25.95
CA MET A 1 1.87 -8.07 -25.73
C MET A 1 1.20 -6.70 -25.82
N ALA A 2 0.03 -6.60 -26.47
CA ALA A 2 -0.72 -5.36 -26.53
C ALA A 2 -1.22 -4.95 -25.13
N ARG A 3 -1.12 -3.67 -24.80
CA ARG A 3 -1.54 -3.11 -23.50
C ARG A 3 -3.03 -3.36 -23.29
N LYS A 4 -3.41 -3.95 -22.14
CA LYS A 4 -4.82 -4.10 -21.78
C LYS A 4 -5.46 -2.71 -21.61
N PRO A 5 -6.66 -2.47 -22.15
CA PRO A 5 -7.33 -1.18 -22.04
C PRO A 5 -7.60 -0.81 -20.57
N MET A 6 -7.58 0.48 -20.25
CA MET A 6 -7.87 0.95 -18.88
C MET A 6 -9.29 0.58 -18.44
N TYR A 7 -10.25 0.67 -19.37
CA TYR A 7 -11.67 0.47 -19.11
C TYR A 7 -12.19 -0.82 -19.76
N HIS A 8 -12.72 -1.74 -18.95
CA HIS A 8 -13.37 -2.96 -19.43
C HIS A 8 -14.86 -2.74 -19.77
N GLN A 9 -15.53 -3.75 -20.32
CA GLN A 9 -16.92 -3.66 -20.80
C GLN A 9 -17.91 -3.15 -19.74
N GLY A 10 -17.84 -3.67 -18.51
CA GLY A 10 -18.66 -3.14 -17.40
C GLY A 10 -18.46 -1.63 -17.11
N MET A 11 -17.24 -1.10 -17.23
CA MET A 11 -17.02 0.35 -17.11
C MET A 11 -17.57 1.09 -18.33
N ARG A 12 -17.38 0.53 -19.54
CA ARG A 12 -17.90 1.10 -20.78
C ARG A 12 -19.43 1.19 -20.78
N TYR A 13 -20.11 0.19 -20.24
CA TYR A 13 -21.56 0.22 -20.06
C TYR A 13 -22.03 1.48 -19.31
N PHE A 14 -21.44 1.79 -18.16
CA PHE A 14 -21.81 2.99 -17.40
C PHE A 14 -21.36 4.27 -18.10
N GLN A 15 -20.19 4.26 -18.73
CA GLN A 15 -19.71 5.42 -19.46
C GLN A 15 -20.61 5.78 -20.64
N ASP A 16 -21.12 4.80 -21.38
CA ASP A 16 -22.08 4.99 -22.46
C ASP A 16 -23.43 5.44 -21.90
N ARG A 17 -23.92 4.79 -20.82
CA ARG A 17 -25.18 5.14 -20.15
C ARG A 17 -25.22 6.58 -19.65
N PHE A 18 -24.10 7.12 -19.20
CA PHE A 18 -23.99 8.48 -18.66
C PHE A 18 -23.29 9.47 -19.61
N ASP A 19 -23.09 9.11 -20.89
CA ASP A 19 -22.40 9.93 -21.91
C ASP A 19 -21.03 10.49 -21.45
N THR A 20 -20.26 9.65 -20.76
CA THR A 20 -18.91 9.98 -20.25
C THR A 20 -17.80 9.21 -20.96
N ARG A 21 -18.09 8.41 -22.00
CA ARG A 21 -17.06 7.63 -22.72
C ARG A 21 -15.95 8.51 -23.30
N ARG A 22 -16.32 9.60 -23.96
CA ARG A 22 -15.39 10.62 -24.49
C ARG A 22 -14.53 11.27 -23.40
N LEU A 23 -15.09 11.48 -22.21
CA LEU A 23 -14.33 11.97 -21.05
C LEU A 23 -13.35 10.89 -20.54
N ALA A 24 -13.80 9.64 -20.41
CA ALA A 24 -12.98 8.52 -19.98
C ALA A 24 -11.78 8.31 -20.93
N ASP A 25 -12.02 8.33 -22.24
CA ASP A 25 -10.97 8.20 -23.25
C ASP A 25 -9.94 9.34 -23.14
N ARG A 26 -10.40 10.58 -22.91
CA ARG A 26 -9.50 11.71 -22.68
C ARG A 26 -8.70 11.55 -21.39
N LEU A 27 -9.30 11.04 -20.31
CA LEU A 27 -8.61 10.80 -19.04
C LEU A 27 -7.54 9.72 -19.18
N GLU A 28 -7.81 8.62 -19.89
CA GLU A 28 -6.81 7.60 -20.20
C GLU A 28 -5.64 8.18 -21.00
N GLN A 29 -5.89 9.06 -21.96
CA GLN A 29 -4.83 9.69 -22.76
C GLN A 29 -3.93 10.63 -21.95
N VAL A 30 -4.48 11.40 -21.00
CA VAL A 30 -3.76 12.53 -20.37
C VAL A 30 -3.41 12.31 -18.90
N ARG A 31 -3.99 11.30 -18.25
CA ARG A 31 -3.78 11.02 -16.82
C ARG A 31 -3.32 9.57 -16.55
N HIS A 32 -3.06 8.77 -17.58
CA HIS A 32 -2.50 7.44 -17.40
C HIS A 32 -1.01 7.42 -17.75
N TYR A 33 -0.21 6.86 -16.85
CA TYR A 33 1.22 6.71 -17.02
C TYR A 33 1.62 5.27 -16.73
N ASP A 34 2.63 4.79 -17.46
CA ASP A 34 3.17 3.44 -17.26
C ASP A 34 4.37 3.44 -16.29
N GLY A 35 4.71 4.61 -15.73
CA GLY A 35 5.82 4.83 -14.81
C GLY A 35 5.61 6.09 -13.97
N PHE A 36 6.56 6.33 -13.07
CA PHE A 36 6.49 7.39 -12.08
C PHE A 36 7.11 8.69 -12.60
N LYS A 37 6.34 9.77 -12.52
CA LYS A 37 6.81 11.14 -12.65
C LYS A 37 7.28 11.65 -11.29
N GLU A 38 8.02 12.74 -11.29
CA GLU A 38 8.46 13.42 -10.07
C GLU A 38 7.31 13.75 -9.12
N GLU A 39 6.19 14.25 -9.66
CA GLU A 39 4.99 14.52 -8.86
C GLU A 39 4.37 13.27 -8.21
N HIS A 40 4.54 12.09 -8.83
CA HIS A 40 4.09 10.83 -8.24
C HIS A 40 5.00 10.39 -7.10
N ARG A 41 6.33 10.50 -7.30
CA ARG A 41 7.34 10.21 -6.28
C ARG A 41 7.10 11.03 -5.03
N ASN A 42 6.90 12.33 -5.19
CA ASN A 42 6.64 13.24 -4.08
C ASN A 42 5.41 12.85 -3.23
N ILE A 43 4.31 12.39 -3.84
CA ILE A 43 3.14 11.94 -3.08
C ILE A 43 3.43 10.61 -2.39
N ILE A 44 4.03 9.66 -3.11
CA ILE A 44 4.31 8.31 -2.58
C ILE A 44 5.25 8.42 -1.38
N GLU A 45 6.39 9.09 -1.54
CA GLU A 45 7.45 9.11 -0.54
C GLU A 45 7.13 10.01 0.65
N ALA A 46 6.27 11.02 0.48
CA ALA A 46 5.75 11.81 1.61
C ALA A 46 4.64 11.10 2.39
N SER A 47 4.07 10.01 1.85
CA SER A 47 2.96 9.32 2.50
C SER A 47 3.38 8.65 3.80
N THR A 48 2.58 8.82 4.85
CA THR A 48 2.69 8.08 6.13
C THR A 48 1.86 6.80 6.12
N PHE A 49 1.00 6.64 5.12
CA PHE A 49 0.27 5.41 4.86
C PHE A 49 -0.25 5.34 3.42
N PHE A 50 -0.69 4.16 3.01
CA PHE A 50 -1.50 3.96 1.82
C PHE A 50 -2.46 2.78 2.02
N PHE A 51 -3.46 2.69 1.14
CA PHE A 51 -4.34 1.51 1.08
C PHE A 51 -3.86 0.55 -0.01
N LEU A 52 -3.82 -0.73 0.32
CA LEU A 52 -3.43 -1.81 -0.56
C LEU A 52 -4.62 -2.74 -0.79
N ALA A 53 -5.11 -2.77 -2.01
CA ALA A 53 -6.06 -3.75 -2.50
C ALA A 53 -5.32 -4.95 -3.07
N THR A 54 -5.68 -6.15 -2.60
CA THR A 54 -5.20 -7.44 -3.09
C THR A 54 -6.41 -8.35 -3.29
N THR A 55 -6.24 -9.45 -4.02
CA THR A 55 -7.26 -10.49 -4.15
C THR A 55 -6.61 -11.85 -4.03
N ASP A 56 -7.30 -12.83 -3.48
CA ASP A 56 -6.87 -14.24 -3.52
C ASP A 56 -6.96 -14.82 -4.95
N ALA A 57 -6.80 -16.14 -5.07
CA ALA A 57 -6.86 -16.84 -6.36
C ALA A 57 -8.30 -16.91 -6.91
N GLU A 58 -9.28 -16.93 -6.03
CA GLU A 58 -10.72 -16.98 -6.34
C GLU A 58 -11.29 -15.59 -6.67
N GLY A 59 -10.54 -14.52 -6.38
CA GLY A 59 -10.91 -13.14 -6.65
C GLY A 59 -11.60 -12.43 -5.47
N TRP A 60 -11.58 -13.01 -4.26
CA TRP A 60 -12.08 -12.30 -3.07
C TRP A 60 -11.15 -11.16 -2.69
N PRO A 61 -11.68 -9.95 -2.48
CA PRO A 61 -10.86 -8.78 -2.23
C PRO A 61 -10.49 -8.62 -0.76
N ASP A 62 -9.27 -8.13 -0.55
CA ASP A 62 -8.79 -7.57 0.70
C ASP A 62 -8.35 -6.12 0.49
N CYS A 63 -8.64 -5.26 1.46
CA CYS A 63 -8.14 -3.89 1.52
C CYS A 63 -7.41 -3.68 2.84
N SER A 64 -6.09 -3.46 2.78
CA SER A 64 -5.24 -3.28 3.96
C SER A 64 -4.74 -1.85 4.06
N TYR A 65 -4.71 -1.32 5.28
CA TYR A 65 -3.91 -0.14 5.62
C TYR A 65 -2.44 -0.55 5.76
N LYS A 66 -1.54 0.17 5.10
CA LYS A 66 -0.08 0.03 5.26
C LYS A 66 0.46 1.36 5.74
N GLY A 67 1.04 1.39 6.93
CA GLY A 67 1.52 2.61 7.57
C GLY A 67 3.00 2.56 7.95
N GLY A 68 3.61 3.73 8.02
CA GLY A 68 5.00 3.93 8.43
C GLY A 68 5.31 5.42 8.57
N LEU A 69 6.59 5.75 8.72
CA LEU A 69 7.05 7.14 8.64
C LEU A 69 7.22 7.58 7.18
N PRO A 70 7.22 8.89 6.86
CA PRO A 70 7.52 9.34 5.51
C PRO A 70 8.82 8.70 4.98
N GLY A 71 8.78 8.22 3.74
CA GLY A 71 9.85 7.45 3.12
C GLY A 71 9.82 5.94 3.38
N PHE A 72 8.81 5.41 4.11
CA PHE A 72 8.63 3.95 4.29
C PHE A 72 8.22 3.23 2.99
N VAL A 73 7.67 3.96 2.02
CA VAL A 73 7.43 3.50 0.66
C VAL A 73 8.25 4.38 -0.29
N ARG A 74 9.02 3.77 -1.18
CA ARG A 74 9.97 4.47 -2.04
C ARG A 74 9.81 4.08 -3.49
N VAL A 75 9.95 5.03 -4.39
CA VAL A 75 10.00 4.74 -5.83
C VAL A 75 11.45 4.49 -6.22
N ILE A 76 11.81 3.23 -6.45
CA ILE A 76 13.21 2.80 -6.59
C ILE A 76 13.73 2.86 -8.02
N ASP A 77 12.84 2.93 -9.02
CA ASP A 77 13.19 3.14 -10.42
C ASP A 77 12.02 3.78 -11.18
N GLU A 78 12.09 3.87 -12.52
CA GLU A 78 11.03 4.49 -13.34
C GLU A 78 9.64 3.85 -13.19
N ARG A 79 9.56 2.57 -12.79
CA ARG A 79 8.32 1.79 -12.76
C ARG A 79 8.14 0.95 -11.50
N THR A 80 9.10 0.91 -10.60
CA THR A 80 9.03 0.07 -9.40
C THR A 80 9.00 0.94 -8.15
N LEU A 81 8.11 0.61 -7.23
CA LEU A 81 8.18 1.07 -5.85
C LEU A 81 8.41 -0.11 -4.91
N ALA A 82 8.92 0.17 -3.72
CA ALA A 82 9.14 -0.82 -2.66
C ALA A 82 8.66 -0.31 -1.31
N PHE A 83 8.20 -1.21 -0.47
CA PHE A 83 7.85 -0.93 0.93
C PHE A 83 8.09 -2.18 1.80
N PRO A 84 8.39 -2.02 3.10
CA PRO A 84 8.61 -3.13 4.00
C PRO A 84 7.29 -3.72 4.50
N SER A 85 7.33 -5.01 4.84
CA SER A 85 6.38 -5.62 5.77
C SER A 85 7.01 -5.62 7.15
N TYR A 86 6.35 -4.98 8.10
CA TYR A 86 6.72 -5.00 9.51
C TYR A 86 6.01 -6.12 10.26
N ASP A 87 6.42 -6.36 11.51
CA ASP A 87 5.67 -7.18 12.45
C ASP A 87 4.22 -6.66 12.58
N GLY A 88 3.26 -7.57 12.65
CA GLY A 88 1.85 -7.25 12.55
C GLY A 88 0.97 -8.25 13.28
N ASN A 89 -0.26 -8.43 12.79
CA ASN A 89 -1.27 -9.28 13.41
C ASN A 89 -1.20 -10.77 13.01
N GLY A 90 -0.14 -11.19 12.31
CA GLY A 90 0.06 -12.58 11.90
C GLY A 90 -0.91 -13.11 10.82
N MET A 91 -1.87 -12.32 10.33
CA MET A 91 -2.85 -12.83 9.36
C MET A 91 -2.31 -12.93 7.93
N TYR A 92 -1.20 -12.24 7.63
CA TYR A 92 -0.52 -12.22 6.33
C TYR A 92 -1.41 -12.01 5.09
N ARG A 93 -2.62 -11.45 5.23
CA ARG A 93 -3.63 -11.31 4.17
C ARG A 93 -3.05 -10.79 2.85
N SER A 94 -2.41 -9.61 2.89
CA SER A 94 -1.85 -9.01 1.67
C SER A 94 -0.73 -9.86 1.06
N LEU A 95 0.18 -10.42 1.89
CA LEU A 95 1.35 -11.15 1.42
C LEU A 95 0.96 -12.52 0.86
N GLY A 96 0.06 -13.22 1.53
CA GLY A 96 -0.55 -14.47 1.07
C GLY A 96 -1.28 -14.29 -0.26
N ASN A 97 -2.09 -13.23 -0.38
CA ASN A 97 -2.76 -12.88 -1.63
C ASN A 97 -1.74 -12.62 -2.75
N ILE A 98 -0.71 -11.80 -2.51
CA ILE A 98 0.35 -11.51 -3.49
C ILE A 98 1.04 -12.80 -3.96
N ARG A 99 1.24 -13.78 -3.06
CA ARG A 99 1.91 -15.05 -3.37
C ARG A 99 1.16 -15.92 -4.37
N VAL A 100 -0.17 -15.83 -4.40
CA VAL A 100 -1.05 -16.59 -5.31
C VAL A 100 -1.59 -15.74 -6.46
N ASN A 101 -1.62 -14.42 -6.30
CA ASN A 101 -2.12 -13.46 -7.27
C ASN A 101 -1.34 -12.15 -7.14
N PRO A 102 -0.39 -11.85 -8.05
CA PRO A 102 0.50 -10.71 -7.90
C PRO A 102 -0.19 -9.36 -8.13
N ARG A 103 -1.43 -9.33 -8.63
CA ARG A 103 -2.08 -8.06 -9.00
C ARG A 103 -2.51 -7.28 -7.77
N VAL A 104 -2.04 -6.05 -7.68
CA VAL A 104 -2.36 -5.14 -6.58
C VAL A 104 -2.88 -3.80 -7.09
N GLY A 105 -3.74 -3.19 -6.28
CA GLY A 105 -4.12 -1.78 -6.44
C GLY A 105 -3.68 -1.01 -5.20
N MET A 106 -3.08 0.15 -5.39
CA MET A 106 -2.62 1.02 -4.31
C MET A 106 -3.30 2.37 -4.42
N LEU A 107 -3.66 2.94 -3.27
CA LEU A 107 -4.26 4.27 -3.18
C LEU A 107 -3.50 5.11 -2.15
N PHE A 108 -2.89 6.18 -2.65
CA PHE A 108 -2.25 7.22 -1.88
C PHE A 108 -3.15 8.45 -1.88
N ILE A 109 -3.31 9.08 -0.71
CA ILE A 109 -4.10 10.30 -0.54
C ILE A 109 -3.28 11.28 0.27
N ASP A 110 -3.13 12.48 -0.27
CA ASP A 110 -2.62 13.65 0.44
C ASP A 110 -3.83 14.44 0.94
N PHE A 111 -4.02 14.45 2.26
CA PHE A 111 -5.16 15.11 2.91
C PHE A 111 -4.87 16.59 3.21
N GLU A 112 -3.61 16.99 3.35
CA GLU A 112 -3.26 18.40 3.59
C GLU A 112 -3.38 19.23 2.30
N ARG A 113 -2.95 18.63 1.18
CA ARG A 113 -3.12 19.18 -0.17
C ARG A 113 -3.96 18.17 -0.95
N PRO A 114 -5.31 18.25 -0.85
CA PRO A 114 -6.25 17.26 -1.40
C PRO A 114 -5.84 16.77 -2.78
N ARG A 115 -5.22 15.58 -2.82
CA ARG A 115 -4.74 14.90 -4.02
C ARG A 115 -4.82 13.41 -3.78
N ARG A 116 -5.00 12.64 -4.85
CA ARG A 116 -4.95 11.19 -4.80
C ARG A 116 -4.21 10.61 -5.99
N LEU A 117 -3.45 9.57 -5.72
CA LEU A 117 -2.70 8.82 -6.71
C LEU A 117 -3.06 7.34 -6.60
N ARG A 118 -3.39 6.72 -7.72
CA ARG A 118 -3.55 5.27 -7.81
C ARG A 118 -2.38 4.66 -8.54
N VAL A 119 -1.92 3.53 -8.03
CA VAL A 119 -0.89 2.70 -8.66
C VAL A 119 -1.43 1.28 -8.71
N ASN A 120 -1.61 0.75 -9.93
CA ASN A 120 -1.94 -0.65 -10.13
C ASN A 120 -0.76 -1.34 -10.78
N GLY A 121 -0.47 -2.56 -10.36
CA GLY A 121 0.69 -3.29 -10.85
C GLY A 121 0.76 -4.72 -10.36
N GLU A 122 1.94 -5.29 -10.53
CA GLU A 122 2.27 -6.63 -10.05
C GLU A 122 3.26 -6.53 -8.90
N ALA A 123 2.94 -7.19 -7.80
CA ALA A 123 3.72 -7.21 -6.58
C ALA A 123 4.49 -8.54 -6.43
N SER A 124 5.60 -8.47 -5.71
CA SER A 124 6.42 -9.61 -5.31
C SER A 124 6.90 -9.41 -3.88
N VAL A 125 7.02 -10.51 -3.13
CA VAL A 125 7.47 -10.52 -1.73
C VAL A 125 8.87 -11.14 -1.69
N HIS A 126 9.78 -10.51 -0.97
CA HIS A 126 11.20 -10.88 -0.88
C HIS A 126 11.60 -11.04 0.59
N GLU A 127 12.14 -12.20 0.92
CA GLU A 127 12.73 -12.50 2.24
C GLU A 127 14.14 -11.91 2.38
N GLU A 128 14.84 -11.77 1.25
CA GLU A 128 16.14 -11.14 1.14
C GLU A 128 16.05 -10.02 0.10
N ASP A 129 16.36 -8.79 0.50
CA ASP A 129 16.35 -7.63 -0.39
C ASP A 129 17.41 -6.61 0.05
N ALA A 130 18.11 -6.03 -0.92
CA ALA A 130 19.16 -5.04 -0.66
C ALA A 130 18.66 -3.81 0.13
N LEU A 131 17.37 -3.48 0.04
CA LEU A 131 16.78 -2.35 0.77
C LEU A 131 16.44 -2.67 2.23
N MET A 132 16.47 -3.93 2.68
CA MET A 132 16.05 -4.28 4.04
C MET A 132 16.79 -3.47 5.11
N GLY A 133 18.10 -3.27 4.95
CA GLY A 133 18.91 -2.48 5.88
C GLY A 133 18.53 -0.99 5.94
N GLU A 134 17.79 -0.49 4.95
CA GLU A 134 17.32 0.90 4.89
C GLU A 134 15.93 1.09 5.54
N PHE A 135 15.27 0.00 5.92
CA PHE A 135 13.95 -0.01 6.55
C PHE A 135 14.01 -0.72 7.92
N PRO A 136 14.25 0.02 9.01
CA PRO A 136 14.29 -0.56 10.35
C PRO A 136 13.04 -1.40 10.65
N GLY A 137 13.23 -2.57 11.25
CA GLY A 137 12.13 -3.48 11.59
C GLY A 137 11.47 -4.21 10.41
N ALA A 138 11.96 -4.06 9.17
CA ALA A 138 11.46 -4.81 8.03
C ALA A 138 11.72 -6.32 8.21
N GLN A 139 10.65 -7.11 8.15
CA GLN A 139 10.73 -8.58 8.13
C GLN A 139 10.80 -9.11 6.70
N LEU A 140 10.15 -8.42 5.76
CA LEU A 140 10.10 -8.76 4.33
C LEU A 140 10.06 -7.46 3.52
N MET A 141 10.44 -7.52 2.25
CA MET A 141 10.23 -6.43 1.30
C MET A 141 9.17 -6.77 0.27
N VAL A 142 8.31 -5.81 -0.04
CA VAL A 142 7.36 -5.91 -1.15
C VAL A 142 7.79 -4.94 -2.23
N ARG A 143 7.98 -5.46 -3.45
CA ARG A 143 8.23 -4.66 -4.65
C ARG A 143 7.02 -4.68 -5.54
N VAL A 144 6.58 -3.51 -6.01
CA VAL A 144 5.46 -3.37 -6.95
C VAL A 144 5.95 -2.74 -8.23
N ARG A 145 5.89 -3.51 -9.32
CA ARG A 145 6.08 -2.99 -10.67
C ARG A 145 4.77 -2.37 -11.14
N ALA A 146 4.74 -1.05 -11.25
CA ALA A 146 3.60 -0.31 -11.74
C ALA A 146 3.32 -0.64 -13.21
N GLU A 147 2.07 -0.98 -13.49
CA GLU A 147 1.53 -1.04 -14.85
C GLU A 147 0.75 0.22 -15.19
N ARG A 148 0.09 0.81 -14.18
CA ARG A 148 -0.78 1.97 -14.33
C ARG A 148 -0.63 2.90 -13.15
N VAL A 149 -0.16 4.11 -13.41
CA VAL A 149 -0.09 5.20 -12.44
C VAL A 149 -1.02 6.30 -12.93
N PHE A 150 -2.01 6.67 -12.13
CA PHE A 150 -3.00 7.66 -12.54
C PHE A 150 -3.55 8.48 -11.37
N PRO A 151 -3.40 9.82 -11.41
CA PRO A 151 -4.08 10.68 -10.46
C PRO A 151 -5.58 10.77 -10.78
N ASN A 152 -6.39 11.02 -9.75
CA ASN A 152 -7.82 11.29 -9.92
C ASN A 152 -8.21 12.64 -9.31
N CYS A 153 -9.37 13.16 -9.70
CA CYS A 153 -9.91 14.44 -9.23
C CYS A 153 -9.90 14.52 -7.69
N PRO A 154 -9.48 15.63 -7.05
CA PRO A 154 -9.41 15.70 -5.60
C PRO A 154 -10.78 15.89 -4.90
N ARG A 155 -11.86 16.01 -5.68
CA ARG A 155 -13.21 16.20 -5.15
C ARG A 155 -13.56 15.12 -4.11
N TYR A 156 -14.15 15.57 -3.00
CA TYR A 156 -14.56 14.78 -1.83
C TYR A 156 -13.44 14.25 -0.93
N ILE A 157 -12.17 14.65 -1.16
CA ILE A 157 -11.11 14.43 -0.17
C ILE A 157 -11.24 15.53 0.89
N HIS A 158 -11.46 15.12 2.14
CA HIS A 158 -11.49 16.05 3.27
C HIS A 158 -10.07 16.54 3.58
N THR A 159 -9.95 17.80 4.00
CA THR A 159 -8.70 18.28 4.56
C THR A 159 -8.50 17.65 5.94
N MET A 160 -7.34 17.04 6.16
CA MET A 160 -6.94 16.46 7.44
C MET A 160 -5.47 16.78 7.68
N GLU A 161 -5.09 16.88 8.96
CA GLU A 161 -3.71 17.03 9.39
C GLU A 161 -3.28 15.80 10.19
N VAL A 162 -1.99 15.45 10.09
CA VAL A 162 -1.42 14.42 10.95
C VAL A 162 -1.14 15.04 12.32
N VAL A 163 -1.87 14.59 13.34
CA VAL A 163 -1.66 15.04 14.72
C VAL A 163 -0.40 14.40 15.33
N GLU A 164 -0.21 13.09 15.09
CA GLU A 164 0.98 12.36 15.52
C GLU A 164 1.24 11.16 14.60
N HIS A 165 2.51 10.72 14.54
CA HIS A 165 2.85 9.44 13.92
C HIS A 165 2.64 8.29 14.90
N SER A 166 2.24 7.13 14.37
CA SER A 166 2.06 5.92 15.19
C SER A 166 3.34 5.59 15.96
N LYS A 167 3.23 5.42 17.28
CA LYS A 167 4.31 4.91 18.13
C LYS A 167 4.79 3.51 17.72
N TYR A 168 3.99 2.77 16.94
CA TYR A 168 4.38 1.45 16.43
C TYR A 168 5.21 1.51 15.14
N ALA A 169 5.37 2.68 14.51
CA ALA A 169 6.14 2.82 13.30
C ALA A 169 7.65 2.62 13.60
N PRO A 170 8.32 1.64 12.98
CA PRO A 170 9.75 1.44 13.20
C PRO A 170 10.60 2.63 12.74
N LYS A 171 11.69 2.89 13.47
CA LYS A 171 12.71 3.89 13.12
C LYS A 171 14.05 3.50 13.75
N ASN A 172 15.14 4.10 13.28
CA ASN A 172 16.47 3.85 13.83
C ASN A 172 16.51 4.17 15.34
N ASP A 173 17.27 3.37 16.08
CA ASP A 173 17.49 3.53 17.53
C ASP A 173 16.19 3.55 18.36
N TYR A 174 15.14 2.86 17.88
CA TYR A 174 13.84 2.79 18.52
C TYR A 174 13.25 1.39 18.43
N VAL A 175 12.85 0.84 19.57
CA VAL A 175 12.09 -0.41 19.66
C VAL A 175 10.62 -0.06 19.82
N PRO A 176 9.74 -0.37 18.84
CA PRO A 176 8.30 -0.17 18.99
C PRO A 176 7.76 -0.88 20.24
N PRO A 177 6.84 -0.28 20.99
CA PRO A 177 6.24 -0.92 22.16
C PRO A 177 5.37 -2.10 21.72
N VAL A 178 5.26 -3.10 22.60
CA VAL A 178 4.34 -4.22 22.40
C VAL A 178 2.88 -3.70 22.33
N PRO A 179 2.11 -4.05 21.29
CA PRO A 179 0.69 -3.69 21.22
C PRO A 179 -0.14 -4.36 22.32
N ALA A 180 -1.06 -3.62 22.94
CA ALA A 180 -1.89 -4.14 24.05
C ALA A 180 -2.68 -5.42 23.69
N TRP A 181 -3.10 -5.58 22.45
CA TRP A 181 -3.83 -6.79 22.02
C TRP A 181 -2.97 -8.06 22.05
N LYS A 182 -1.64 -7.95 21.94
CA LYS A 182 -0.74 -9.10 22.05
C LYS A 182 -0.59 -9.60 23.49
N VAL A 183 -0.82 -8.75 24.49
CA VAL A 183 -0.75 -9.14 25.91
C VAL A 183 -2.12 -9.54 26.48
N ALA A 184 -3.18 -9.49 25.67
CA ALA A 184 -4.51 -9.92 26.06
C ALA A 184 -4.53 -11.43 26.38
N GLU A 185 -5.25 -11.81 27.45
CA GLU A 185 -5.29 -13.20 27.95
C GLU A 185 -5.77 -14.21 26.90
N ASP A 186 -6.62 -13.79 25.98
CA ASP A 186 -7.21 -14.61 24.91
C ASP A 186 -6.35 -14.70 23.64
N ILE A 187 -5.19 -14.04 23.63
CA ILE A 187 -4.27 -13.99 22.47
C ILE A 187 -2.86 -14.42 22.83
N LYS A 188 -2.36 -14.05 24.03
CA LYS A 188 -0.94 -14.15 24.39
C LYS A 188 -0.38 -15.57 24.28
N ASP A 189 -1.21 -16.59 24.54
CA ASP A 189 -0.83 -18.01 24.44
C ASP A 189 -0.69 -18.52 22.99
N ALA A 190 -1.29 -17.82 22.02
CA ALA A 190 -1.21 -18.13 20.59
C ALA A 190 -0.02 -17.47 19.88
N LEU A 191 0.76 -16.63 20.59
CA LEU A 191 1.92 -15.95 20.02
C LEU A 191 3.10 -16.90 19.78
N PRO A 192 3.98 -16.59 18.80
CA PRO A 192 5.21 -17.35 18.60
C PRO A 192 6.09 -17.34 19.87
N PRO A 193 6.82 -18.43 20.18
CA PRO A 193 7.61 -18.52 21.43
C PRO A 193 8.63 -17.40 21.68
N GLY A 194 9.07 -16.68 20.64
CA GLY A 194 10.00 -15.57 20.73
C GLY A 194 9.36 -14.17 20.60
N ASP A 195 8.03 -14.06 20.67
CA ASP A 195 7.36 -12.76 20.61
C ASP A 195 7.63 -11.95 21.89
N PRO A 196 8.07 -10.67 21.79
CA PRO A 196 8.40 -9.85 22.95
C PRO A 196 7.22 -9.59 23.89
N ALA A 197 5.98 -9.84 23.47
CA ALA A 197 4.82 -9.75 24.35
C ALA A 197 4.84 -10.76 25.51
N HIS A 198 5.61 -11.85 25.40
CA HIS A 198 5.79 -12.79 26.50
C HIS A 198 6.50 -12.15 27.70
N ASP A 199 7.42 -11.21 27.47
CA ASP A 199 8.21 -10.53 28.50
C ASP A 199 7.50 -9.30 29.11
N VAL A 200 6.30 -8.97 28.62
CA VAL A 200 5.49 -7.85 29.10
C VAL A 200 4.39 -8.36 30.02
N GLU A 201 4.39 -7.89 31.26
CA GLU A 201 3.29 -8.12 32.20
C GLU A 201 2.04 -7.33 31.77
N PRO A 202 0.83 -7.89 31.89
CA PRO A 202 -0.41 -7.14 31.66
C PRO A 202 -0.51 -5.94 32.62
N GLU A 203 -0.95 -4.79 32.12
CA GLU A 203 -1.31 -3.62 32.95
C GLU A 203 -2.59 -3.86 33.77
#